data_AF-A0AAX0WQF5-F1
#
_entry.id   AF-A0AAX0WQF5-F1
#
_cell.length_a   1.000
_cell.length_b   1.000
_cell.length_c   1.000
_cell.angle_alpha   90.00
_cell.angle_beta   90.00
_cell.angle_gamma   90.00
#
_symmetry.space_group_name_H-M   'P 1'
#
loop_
_entity.id
_entity.type
_entity.pdbx_description
1 polymer ?
#
loop_
_entity_poly.entity_id
_entity_poly.type
_entity_poly.pdbx_seq_one_letter_code
_entity_poly.pdbx_strand_id
1 'polypeptide(L)'
;MYHFVYQSALQATSLEDLRRKLHGAYIDEKRSDNPLLTPAAELILKGQFKQAEWLQKLGASVDSIAYAYAIIANHGKVDEYRRVYKANVNIIAQGYAHAGNTLKVGEYQARHKASVHAIAKGYAFAGKHDKVEHYRKQLNASVHAIAEGYARAQNHERVKHYRKDQKANIDAIAKSYALTGQHVKVEKYLTKHKASVHTIAQGYAIGGYHHHVEQYRKEHKASVDAIAQGYAITGNDAKVEEYRTRYKARVDAIAEGYALAGNHTKVEEYQTKYGAKPLMILKGYVLAGNDEQAEEYRTRHNISTLSIAKYYALAGNYDKVNSYQRLADTSLDQKSRNAFITAIVQGYALAENYDKVEKYRKDYNASIDVIAQSYALVGNHAKVEEYRTQHGASINAIAKGYASAGNYDKVEEYRTEFKADVNAIVESYALADHHAKVEEYRLKYGASIKAIIQGYTLAGNKEKIREYDINKLLSGYLEDREKVIDESTGKIKEYFHRFFTCFQKSLTQKRNAVKLAQRALQGEKVVFSEENIDTLRDGNLGKELRAFIKAGKADELVGKEVHTVREFVDALQNNFSSQLKN
;
A
#
# COMPACT_ATOMS: atom_id res chain seq x y z
N MET A 1 -28.12 -2.03 -6.97
CA MET A 1 -27.94 -0.57 -7.15
C MET A 1 -27.87 -0.19 -8.63
N TYR A 2 -27.06 -0.87 -9.45
CA TYR A 2 -26.91 -0.62 -10.89
C TYR A 2 -28.23 -0.34 -11.63
N HIS A 3 -29.17 -1.29 -11.56
CA HIS A 3 -30.45 -1.20 -12.25
C HIS A 3 -31.27 0.01 -11.77
N PHE A 4 -31.22 0.33 -10.47
CA PHE A 4 -31.91 1.48 -9.91
C PHE A 4 -31.37 2.79 -10.50
N VAL A 5 -30.05 2.95 -10.59
CA VAL A 5 -29.44 4.16 -11.17
C VAL A 5 -29.79 4.29 -12.65
N TYR A 6 -29.64 3.20 -13.40
CA TYR A 6 -29.93 3.16 -14.83
C TYR A 6 -31.41 3.50 -15.12
N GLN A 7 -32.34 2.87 -14.41
CA GLN A 7 -33.78 3.13 -14.58
C GLN A 7 -34.16 4.54 -14.13
N SER A 8 -33.59 5.02 -13.02
CA SER A 8 -33.83 6.40 -12.56
C SER A 8 -33.37 7.43 -13.59
N ALA A 9 -32.23 7.20 -14.24
CA ALA A 9 -31.73 8.04 -15.32
C ALA A 9 -32.65 8.01 -16.55
N LEU A 10 -33.14 6.83 -16.96
CA LEU A 10 -34.07 6.70 -18.07
C LEU A 10 -35.40 7.42 -17.83
N GLN A 11 -35.92 7.33 -16.61
CA GLN A 11 -37.24 7.86 -16.23
C GLN A 11 -37.20 9.34 -15.82
N ALA A 12 -36.02 9.92 -15.61
CA ALA A 12 -35.92 11.31 -15.20
C ALA A 12 -36.38 12.24 -16.32
N THR A 13 -37.13 13.29 -15.94
CA THR A 13 -37.62 14.30 -16.88
C THR A 13 -36.69 15.52 -16.95
N SER A 14 -35.84 15.73 -15.94
CA SER A 14 -34.84 16.79 -15.86
C SER A 14 -33.62 16.36 -15.02
N LEU A 15 -32.56 17.17 -15.05
CA LEU A 15 -31.36 16.96 -14.22
C LEU A 15 -31.69 17.04 -12.71
N GLU A 16 -32.50 18.02 -12.31
CA GLU A 16 -32.98 18.17 -10.93
C GLU A 16 -33.81 16.97 -10.47
N ASP A 17 -34.69 16.45 -11.33
CA ASP A 17 -35.46 15.25 -11.01
C ASP A 17 -34.56 14.04 -10.82
N LEU A 18 -33.56 13.86 -11.71
CA LEU A 18 -32.56 12.81 -11.57
C LEU A 18 -31.75 12.96 -10.27
N ARG A 19 -31.33 14.19 -9.92
CA ARG A 19 -30.60 14.48 -8.69
C ARG A 19 -31.40 14.07 -7.45
N ARG A 20 -32.72 14.32 -7.44
CA ARG A 20 -33.59 13.88 -6.34
C ARG A 20 -33.73 12.36 -6.30
N LYS A 21 -33.97 11.71 -7.44
CA LYS A 21 -34.11 10.25 -7.53
C LYS A 21 -32.84 9.53 -7.05
N LEU A 22 -31.67 10.08 -7.36
CA LEU A 22 -30.36 9.51 -7.02
C LEU A 22 -29.77 10.06 -5.71
N HIS A 23 -30.56 10.74 -4.88
CA HIS A 23 -30.04 11.32 -3.64
C HIS A 23 -29.43 10.23 -2.74
N GLY A 24 -28.12 10.36 -2.48
CA GLY A 24 -27.35 9.38 -1.68
C GLY A 24 -27.04 8.06 -2.40
N ALA A 25 -27.39 7.92 -3.68
CA ALA A 25 -27.09 6.72 -4.47
C ALA A 25 -25.68 6.79 -5.06
N TYR A 26 -24.98 5.64 -5.08
CA TYR A 26 -23.72 5.51 -5.81
C TYR A 26 -23.98 5.34 -7.31
N ILE A 27 -23.50 6.30 -8.11
CA ILE A 27 -23.89 6.46 -9.52
C ILE A 27 -23.08 5.56 -10.48
N ASP A 28 -21.83 5.23 -10.12
CA ASP A 28 -20.90 4.46 -10.97
C ASP A 28 -20.86 2.96 -10.63
N GLU A 29 -21.98 2.40 -10.14
CA GLU A 29 -22.08 0.96 -9.91
C GLU A 29 -21.64 0.19 -11.17
N LYS A 30 -20.80 -0.83 -11.00
CA LYS A 30 -20.25 -1.59 -12.14
C LYS A 30 -21.18 -2.74 -12.50
N ARG A 31 -21.40 -2.97 -13.79
CA ARG A 31 -22.13 -4.15 -14.26
C ARG A 31 -21.30 -5.41 -13.99
N SER A 32 -21.96 -6.47 -13.53
CA SER A 32 -21.31 -7.72 -13.10
C SER A 32 -20.51 -8.42 -14.21
N ASP A 33 -20.99 -8.34 -15.44
CA ASP A 33 -20.41 -8.95 -16.64
C ASP A 33 -19.44 -8.01 -17.40
N ASN A 34 -19.55 -6.69 -17.22
CA ASN A 34 -18.63 -5.71 -17.79
C ASN A 34 -18.37 -4.55 -16.81
N PRO A 35 -17.22 -4.57 -16.12
CA PRO A 35 -16.90 -3.59 -15.09
C PRO A 35 -16.59 -2.18 -15.59
N LEU A 36 -16.47 -2.00 -16.91
CA LEU A 36 -16.31 -0.70 -17.56
C LEU A 36 -17.65 -0.13 -18.05
N LEU A 37 -18.75 -0.88 -17.89
CA LEU A 37 -20.11 -0.40 -18.12
C LEU A 37 -20.72 0.02 -16.80
N THR A 38 -20.61 1.31 -16.48
CA THR A 38 -21.45 1.99 -15.50
C THR A 38 -22.80 2.33 -16.13
N PRO A 39 -23.83 2.73 -15.34
CA PRO A 39 -25.12 3.16 -15.89
C PRO A 39 -24.99 4.25 -16.96
N ALA A 40 -24.09 5.22 -16.77
CA ALA A 40 -23.83 6.28 -17.75
C ALA A 40 -23.23 5.71 -19.04
N ALA A 41 -22.24 4.83 -18.95
CA ALA A 41 -21.63 4.17 -20.10
C ALA A 41 -22.64 3.30 -20.88
N GLU A 42 -23.52 2.57 -20.18
CA GLU A 42 -24.56 1.78 -20.83
C GLU A 42 -25.60 2.65 -21.53
N LEU A 43 -25.99 3.79 -20.96
CA LEU A 43 -26.87 4.76 -21.62
C LEU A 43 -26.26 5.24 -22.95
N ILE A 44 -24.96 5.51 -23.00
CA ILE A 44 -24.25 5.83 -24.25
C ILE A 44 -24.36 4.69 -25.27
N LEU A 45 -24.09 3.45 -24.85
CA LEU A 45 -24.19 2.29 -25.74
C LEU A 45 -25.62 2.05 -26.26
N LYS A 46 -26.63 2.52 -25.54
CA LYS A 46 -28.06 2.44 -25.91
C LYS A 46 -28.58 3.71 -26.60
N GLY A 47 -27.71 4.68 -26.92
CA GLY A 47 -28.07 5.92 -27.60
C GLY A 47 -28.78 6.98 -26.73
N GLN A 48 -28.82 6.78 -25.41
CA GLN A 48 -29.47 7.68 -24.43
C GLN A 48 -28.49 8.77 -23.96
N PHE A 49 -27.97 9.56 -24.90
CA PHE A 49 -26.87 10.50 -24.65
C PHE A 49 -27.23 11.59 -23.64
N LYS A 50 -28.45 12.11 -23.69
CA LYS A 50 -28.92 13.17 -22.78
C LYS A 50 -28.91 12.71 -21.32
N GLN A 51 -29.41 11.51 -21.05
CA GLN A 51 -29.46 10.92 -19.72
C GLN A 51 -28.04 10.61 -19.21
N ALA A 52 -27.15 10.15 -20.09
CA ALA A 52 -25.74 9.95 -19.74
C ALA A 52 -25.05 11.28 -19.37
N GLU A 53 -25.31 12.36 -20.10
CA GLU A 53 -24.80 13.71 -19.77
C GLU A 53 -25.34 14.22 -18.43
N TRP A 54 -26.60 13.90 -18.08
CA TRP A 54 -27.11 14.21 -16.75
C TRP A 54 -26.36 13.46 -15.66
N LEU A 55 -26.10 12.16 -15.85
CA LEU A 55 -25.28 11.39 -14.89
C LEU A 55 -23.85 11.95 -14.80
N GLN A 56 -23.25 12.36 -15.91
CA GLN A 56 -21.94 13.01 -15.92
C GLN A 56 -21.94 14.29 -15.06
N LYS A 57 -22.98 15.13 -15.17
CA LYS A 57 -23.14 16.34 -14.34
C LYS A 57 -23.35 16.05 -12.87
N LEU A 58 -23.81 14.84 -12.53
CA LEU A 58 -23.92 14.36 -11.15
C LEU A 58 -22.64 13.64 -10.67
N GLY A 59 -21.58 13.63 -11.47
CA GLY A 59 -20.27 13.10 -11.10
C GLY A 59 -19.99 11.69 -11.58
N ALA A 60 -20.74 11.15 -12.55
CA ALA A 60 -20.42 9.85 -13.14
C ALA A 60 -19.07 9.85 -13.86
N SER A 61 -18.43 8.69 -13.86
CA SER A 61 -17.08 8.44 -14.37
C SER A 61 -16.91 8.86 -15.83
N VAL A 62 -16.12 9.92 -16.03
CA VAL A 62 -15.76 10.43 -17.37
C VAL A 62 -15.00 9.39 -18.19
N ASP A 63 -14.21 8.53 -17.54
CA ASP A 63 -13.48 7.43 -18.17
C ASP A 63 -14.42 6.36 -18.71
N SER A 64 -15.42 5.96 -17.93
CA SER A 64 -16.41 4.95 -18.34
C SER A 64 -17.27 5.47 -19.50
N ILE A 65 -17.63 6.76 -19.47
CA ILE A 65 -18.36 7.41 -20.56
C ILE A 65 -17.50 7.51 -21.83
N ALA A 66 -16.25 7.94 -21.71
CA ALA A 66 -15.33 8.04 -22.84
C ALA A 66 -15.03 6.66 -23.46
N TYR A 67 -14.92 5.62 -22.64
CA TYR A 67 -14.84 4.22 -23.08
C TYR A 67 -16.05 3.83 -23.94
N ALA A 68 -17.27 4.12 -23.50
CA ALA A 68 -18.48 3.82 -24.25
C ALA A 68 -18.56 4.60 -25.58
N TYR A 69 -18.20 5.89 -25.58
CA TYR A 69 -18.14 6.67 -26.82
C TYR A 69 -17.10 6.11 -27.81
N ALA A 70 -15.96 5.60 -27.31
CA ALA A 70 -14.97 4.95 -28.15
C ALA A 70 -15.48 3.62 -28.74
N ILE A 71 -16.28 2.86 -27.99
CA ILE A 71 -16.93 1.63 -28.48
C ILE A 71 -17.86 1.92 -29.64
N ILE A 72 -18.73 2.93 -29.53
CA ILE A 72 -19.68 3.30 -30.60
C ILE A 72 -19.05 4.18 -31.68
N ALA A 73 -17.72 4.36 -31.65
CA ALA A 73 -16.95 5.16 -32.60
C ALA A 73 -17.39 6.64 -32.71
N ASN A 74 -17.93 7.24 -31.64
CA ASN A 74 -18.24 8.67 -31.61
C ASN A 74 -16.97 9.49 -31.31
N HIS A 75 -16.13 9.68 -32.34
CA HIS A 75 -14.83 10.32 -32.21
C HIS A 75 -14.88 11.76 -31.69
N GLY A 76 -15.94 12.51 -32.03
CA GLY A 76 -16.13 13.88 -31.56
C GLY A 76 -16.31 13.93 -30.04
N LYS A 77 -17.22 13.11 -29.50
CA LYS A 77 -17.41 13.02 -28.04
C LYS A 77 -16.19 12.44 -27.33
N VAL A 78 -15.48 11.48 -27.93
CA VAL A 78 -14.22 11.00 -27.36
C VAL A 78 -13.19 12.12 -27.24
N ASP A 79 -13.03 12.97 -28.27
CA ASP A 79 -12.07 14.08 -28.24
C ASP A 79 -12.48 15.17 -27.24
N GLU A 80 -13.78 15.47 -27.14
CA GLU A 80 -14.36 16.33 -26.09
C GLU A 80 -13.99 15.80 -24.69
N TYR A 81 -14.26 14.53 -24.41
CA TYR A 81 -13.99 13.93 -23.10
C TYR A 81 -12.51 13.88 -22.76
N ARG A 82 -11.64 13.58 -23.73
CA ARG A 82 -10.19 13.62 -23.55
C ARG A 82 -9.68 15.03 -23.23
N ARG A 83 -10.16 16.05 -23.94
CA ARG A 83 -9.61 17.42 -23.85
C ARG A 83 -10.19 18.20 -22.68
N VAL A 84 -11.52 18.18 -22.55
CA VAL A 84 -12.29 18.97 -21.58
C VAL A 84 -12.34 18.27 -20.24
N TYR A 85 -12.78 17.00 -20.24
CA TYR A 85 -12.98 16.22 -19.02
C TYR A 85 -11.76 15.39 -18.61
N LYS A 86 -10.63 15.52 -19.34
CA LYS A 86 -9.36 14.84 -19.08
C LYS A 86 -9.48 13.32 -18.94
N ALA A 87 -10.42 12.71 -19.69
CA ALA A 87 -10.61 11.27 -19.68
C ALA A 87 -9.32 10.53 -20.10
N ASN A 88 -9.06 9.42 -19.42
CA ASN A 88 -7.81 8.68 -19.51
C ASN A 88 -7.62 8.08 -20.92
N VAL A 89 -6.49 8.43 -21.55
CA VAL A 89 -6.14 7.98 -22.91
C VAL A 89 -6.02 6.46 -23.02
N ASN A 90 -5.61 5.78 -21.95
CA ASN A 90 -5.53 4.31 -21.91
C ASN A 90 -6.91 3.66 -21.93
N ILE A 91 -7.86 4.23 -21.20
CA ILE A 91 -9.25 3.75 -21.16
C ILE A 91 -9.93 3.98 -22.51
N ILE A 92 -9.71 5.15 -23.13
CA ILE A 92 -10.21 5.44 -24.48
C ILE A 92 -9.63 4.45 -25.51
N ALA A 93 -8.32 4.24 -25.49
CA ALA A 93 -7.66 3.29 -26.41
C ALA A 93 -8.14 1.85 -26.18
N GLN A 94 -8.39 1.47 -24.93
CA GLN A 94 -9.01 0.19 -24.58
C GLN A 94 -10.42 0.07 -25.18
N GLY A 95 -11.22 1.14 -25.18
CA GLY A 95 -12.54 1.20 -25.81
C GLY A 95 -12.49 1.02 -27.32
N TYR A 96 -11.58 1.72 -28.00
CA TYR A 96 -11.37 1.52 -29.44
C TYR A 96 -10.86 0.11 -29.77
N ALA A 97 -9.96 -0.45 -28.96
CA ALA A 97 -9.50 -1.83 -29.12
C ALA A 97 -10.65 -2.83 -28.94
N HIS A 98 -11.52 -2.58 -27.96
CA HIS A 98 -12.73 -3.37 -27.74
C HIS A 98 -13.65 -3.33 -28.97
N ALA A 99 -13.90 -2.14 -29.52
CA ALA A 99 -14.63 -1.94 -30.77
C ALA A 99 -13.94 -2.60 -31.98
N GLY A 100 -12.62 -2.69 -31.97
CA GLY A 100 -11.80 -3.19 -33.10
C GLY A 100 -11.41 -2.11 -34.09
N ASN A 101 -11.52 -0.84 -33.69
CA ASN A 101 -11.13 0.29 -34.50
C ASN A 101 -9.60 0.44 -34.49
N THR A 102 -8.92 -0.34 -35.33
CA THR A 102 -7.45 -0.38 -35.35
C THR A 102 -6.82 0.94 -35.75
N LEU A 103 -7.50 1.75 -36.57
CA LEU A 103 -7.03 3.07 -36.98
C LEU A 103 -6.96 4.02 -35.77
N LYS A 104 -8.04 4.10 -34.98
CA LYS A 104 -8.04 4.92 -33.76
C LYS A 104 -7.13 4.37 -32.67
N VAL A 105 -7.00 3.06 -32.55
CA VAL A 105 -5.99 2.46 -31.66
C VAL A 105 -4.58 2.91 -32.05
N GLY A 106 -4.23 2.84 -33.33
CA GLY A 106 -2.93 3.31 -33.84
C GLY A 106 -2.71 4.80 -33.60
N GLU A 107 -3.74 5.62 -33.82
CA GLU A 107 -3.70 7.06 -33.52
C GLU A 107 -3.44 7.32 -32.03
N TYR A 108 -4.20 6.68 -31.13
CA TYR A 108 -4.06 6.89 -29.69
C TYR A 108 -2.72 6.40 -29.17
N GLN A 109 -2.21 5.29 -29.69
CA GLN A 109 -0.88 4.81 -29.36
C GLN A 109 0.21 5.80 -29.82
N ALA A 110 0.15 6.27 -31.08
CA ALA A 110 1.19 7.10 -31.67
C ALA A 110 1.18 8.55 -31.13
N ARG A 111 -0.01 9.18 -31.14
CA ARG A 111 -0.20 10.61 -30.82
C ARG A 111 -0.48 10.87 -29.36
N HIS A 112 -1.15 9.96 -28.67
CA HIS A 112 -1.58 10.14 -27.28
C HIS A 112 -0.87 9.21 -26.31
N LYS A 113 0.13 8.46 -26.80
CA LYS A 113 0.98 7.57 -25.99
C LYS A 113 0.19 6.57 -25.15
N ALA A 114 -0.97 6.14 -25.66
CA ALA A 114 -1.76 5.13 -24.99
C ALA A 114 -0.96 3.82 -24.83
N SER A 115 -1.06 3.24 -23.63
CA SER A 115 -0.32 2.05 -23.24
C SER A 115 -0.68 0.84 -24.11
N VAL A 116 0.36 0.19 -24.65
CA VAL A 116 0.23 -1.08 -25.36
C VAL A 116 -0.41 -2.18 -24.51
N HIS A 117 -0.26 -2.10 -23.18
CA HIS A 117 -0.86 -3.03 -22.22
C HIS A 117 -2.38 -2.82 -22.12
N ALA A 118 -2.84 -1.57 -22.06
CA ALA A 118 -4.25 -1.23 -22.01
C ALA A 118 -4.96 -1.60 -23.33
N ILE A 119 -4.31 -1.35 -24.46
CA ILE A 119 -4.80 -1.75 -25.79
C ILE A 119 -4.93 -3.27 -25.89
N ALA A 120 -3.89 -4.02 -25.52
CA ALA A 120 -3.90 -5.48 -25.55
C ALA A 120 -4.98 -6.07 -24.63
N LYS A 121 -5.19 -5.46 -23.45
CA LYS A 121 -6.29 -5.81 -22.53
C LYS A 121 -7.65 -5.59 -23.17
N GLY A 122 -7.84 -4.50 -23.92
CA GLY A 122 -9.06 -4.21 -24.66
C GLY A 122 -9.36 -5.25 -25.74
N TYR A 123 -8.34 -5.61 -26.53
CA TYR A 123 -8.46 -6.70 -27.52
C TYR A 123 -8.74 -8.06 -26.87
N ALA A 124 -8.07 -8.39 -25.77
CA ALA A 124 -8.30 -9.63 -25.02
C ALA A 124 -9.72 -9.68 -24.47
N PHE A 125 -10.21 -8.56 -23.93
CA PHE A 125 -11.58 -8.44 -23.44
C PHE A 125 -12.62 -8.59 -24.56
N ALA A 126 -12.32 -8.13 -25.78
CA ALA A 126 -13.17 -8.33 -26.97
C ALA A 126 -12.95 -9.67 -27.69
N GLY A 127 -12.08 -10.56 -27.18
CA GLY A 127 -11.79 -11.86 -27.83
C GLY A 127 -10.98 -11.78 -29.13
N LYS A 128 -10.29 -10.67 -29.41
CA LYS A 128 -9.53 -10.43 -30.65
C LYS A 128 -8.12 -11.01 -30.57
N HIS A 129 -8.03 -12.34 -30.58
CA HIS A 129 -6.81 -13.10 -30.30
C HIS A 129 -5.59 -12.73 -31.16
N ASP A 130 -5.76 -12.54 -32.46
CA ASP A 130 -4.63 -12.22 -33.35
C ASP A 130 -4.01 -10.86 -33.03
N LYS A 131 -4.85 -9.88 -32.67
CA LYS A 131 -4.39 -8.56 -32.22
C LYS A 131 -3.70 -8.64 -30.87
N VAL A 132 -4.22 -9.48 -29.95
CA VAL A 132 -3.55 -9.72 -28.67
C VAL A 132 -2.15 -10.29 -28.89
N GLU A 133 -1.98 -11.30 -29.73
CA GLU A 133 -0.66 -11.88 -30.01
C GLU A 133 0.26 -10.93 -30.75
N HIS A 134 -0.26 -10.09 -31.66
CA HIS A 134 0.53 -9.03 -32.27
C HIS A 134 1.07 -8.06 -31.22
N TYR A 135 0.21 -7.54 -30.33
CA TYR A 135 0.63 -6.62 -29.28
C TYR A 135 1.59 -7.29 -28.27
N ARG A 136 1.38 -8.56 -27.93
CA ARG A 136 2.29 -9.29 -27.04
C ARG A 136 3.66 -9.51 -27.67
N LYS A 137 3.72 -10.01 -28.91
CA LYS A 137 4.98 -10.42 -29.56
C LYS A 137 5.77 -9.26 -30.16
N GLN A 138 5.07 -8.27 -30.74
CA GLN A 138 5.70 -7.19 -31.49
C GLN A 138 5.84 -5.91 -30.67
N LEU A 139 4.96 -5.72 -29.68
CA LEU A 139 4.90 -4.50 -28.88
C LEU A 139 5.09 -4.78 -27.37
N ASN A 140 5.50 -6.01 -27.02
CA ASN A 140 5.79 -6.46 -25.66
C ASN A 140 4.69 -6.12 -24.65
N ALA A 141 3.43 -6.30 -25.05
CA ALA A 141 2.32 -6.09 -24.15
C ALA A 141 2.33 -7.12 -23.00
N SER A 142 2.11 -6.64 -21.76
CA SER A 142 2.11 -7.46 -20.55
C SER A 142 1.14 -8.62 -20.64
N VAL A 143 1.66 -9.83 -20.41
CA VAL A 143 0.90 -11.07 -20.30
C VAL A 143 -0.11 -11.04 -19.15
N HIS A 144 0.16 -10.24 -18.11
CA HIS A 144 -0.75 -10.04 -16.97
C HIS A 144 -1.97 -9.23 -17.38
N ALA A 145 -1.76 -8.09 -18.05
CA ALA A 145 -2.85 -7.25 -18.55
C ALA A 145 -3.74 -8.01 -19.55
N ILE A 146 -3.14 -8.84 -20.40
CA ILE A 146 -3.85 -9.70 -21.35
C ILE A 146 -4.68 -10.76 -20.61
N ALA A 147 -4.09 -11.46 -19.64
CA ALA A 147 -4.79 -12.47 -18.85
C ALA A 147 -5.96 -11.89 -18.06
N GLU A 148 -5.82 -10.69 -17.50
CA GLU A 148 -6.94 -9.95 -16.89
C GLU A 148 -8.06 -9.68 -17.91
N GLY A 149 -7.71 -9.22 -19.11
CA GLY A 149 -8.68 -8.99 -20.19
C GLY A 149 -9.49 -10.24 -20.51
N TYR A 150 -8.82 -11.38 -20.68
CA TYR A 150 -9.50 -12.66 -20.90
C TYR A 150 -10.28 -13.15 -19.68
N ALA A 151 -9.80 -12.92 -18.46
CA ALA A 151 -10.51 -13.30 -17.24
C ALA A 151 -11.83 -12.53 -17.11
N ARG A 152 -11.81 -11.22 -17.40
CA ARG A 152 -13.01 -10.37 -17.45
C ARG A 152 -13.96 -10.80 -18.56
N ALA A 153 -13.44 -11.19 -19.73
CA ALA A 153 -14.24 -11.72 -20.84
C ALA A 153 -14.71 -13.17 -20.61
N GLN A 154 -14.40 -13.76 -19.45
CA GLN A 154 -14.72 -15.15 -19.11
C GLN A 154 -14.12 -16.18 -20.08
N ASN A 155 -13.08 -15.82 -20.84
CA ASN A 155 -12.40 -16.74 -21.75
C ASN A 155 -11.38 -17.61 -20.98
N HIS A 156 -11.89 -18.65 -20.31
CA HIS A 156 -11.09 -19.48 -19.41
C HIS A 156 -9.96 -20.24 -20.11
N GLU A 157 -10.15 -20.63 -21.37
CA GLU A 157 -9.10 -21.34 -22.12
C GLU A 157 -7.91 -20.43 -22.37
N ARG A 158 -8.15 -19.17 -22.78
CA ARG A 158 -7.07 -18.20 -22.93
C ARG A 158 -6.43 -17.82 -21.59
N VAL A 159 -7.22 -17.67 -20.52
CA VAL A 159 -6.65 -17.45 -19.18
C VAL A 159 -5.73 -18.62 -18.76
N LYS A 160 -6.15 -19.86 -19.01
CA LYS A 160 -5.36 -21.06 -18.70
C LYS A 160 -4.05 -21.08 -19.49
N HIS A 161 -4.10 -20.77 -20.79
CA HIS A 161 -2.92 -20.63 -21.65
C HIS A 161 -1.96 -19.57 -21.11
N TYR A 162 -2.43 -18.35 -20.89
CA TYR A 162 -1.59 -17.25 -20.40
C TYR A 162 -1.02 -17.50 -19.01
N ARG A 163 -1.77 -18.13 -18.11
CA ARG A 163 -1.27 -18.49 -16.78
C ARG A 163 -0.22 -19.61 -16.85
N LYS A 164 -0.49 -20.70 -17.59
CA LYS A 164 0.41 -21.86 -17.62
C LYS A 164 1.68 -21.59 -18.44
N ASP A 165 1.49 -21.05 -19.63
CA ASP A 165 2.51 -21.02 -20.68
C ASP A 165 3.24 -19.67 -20.68
N GLN A 166 2.54 -18.59 -20.31
CA GLN A 166 3.10 -17.22 -20.26
C GLN A 166 3.30 -16.72 -18.82
N LYS A 167 3.07 -17.57 -17.81
CA LYS A 167 3.25 -17.27 -16.38
C LYS A 167 2.53 -16.00 -15.90
N ALA A 168 1.32 -15.77 -16.42
CA ALA A 168 0.54 -14.61 -16.00
C ALA A 168 0.18 -14.67 -14.50
N ASN A 169 0.25 -13.51 -13.84
CA ASN A 169 0.02 -13.30 -12.41
C ASN A 169 -1.34 -13.86 -11.96
N ILE A 170 -1.29 -14.76 -10.98
CA ILE A 170 -2.46 -15.50 -10.47
C ILE A 170 -3.42 -14.57 -9.74
N ASP A 171 -2.91 -13.62 -8.98
CA ASP A 171 -3.69 -12.68 -8.19
C ASP A 171 -4.47 -11.70 -9.06
N ALA A 172 -3.83 -11.18 -10.12
CA ALA A 172 -4.49 -10.31 -11.10
C ALA A 172 -5.67 -11.01 -11.80
N ILE A 173 -5.49 -12.31 -12.13
CA ILE A 173 -6.55 -13.14 -12.69
C ILE A 173 -7.67 -13.37 -11.67
N ALA A 174 -7.32 -13.76 -10.43
CA ALA A 174 -8.29 -14.04 -9.37
C ALA A 174 -9.11 -12.79 -9.01
N LYS A 175 -8.47 -11.62 -8.92
CA LYS A 175 -9.13 -10.32 -8.76
C LYS A 175 -10.12 -10.06 -9.88
N SER A 176 -9.74 -10.34 -11.13
CA SER A 176 -10.61 -10.13 -12.29
C SER A 176 -11.83 -11.07 -12.28
N TYR A 177 -11.67 -12.32 -11.83
CA TYR A 177 -12.78 -13.23 -11.62
C TYR A 177 -13.70 -12.79 -10.49
N ALA A 178 -13.16 -12.34 -9.36
CA ALA A 178 -13.95 -11.82 -8.24
C ALA A 178 -14.75 -10.57 -8.65
N LEU A 179 -14.09 -9.67 -9.36
CA LEU A 179 -14.66 -8.43 -9.87
C LEU A 179 -15.79 -8.68 -10.89
N THR A 180 -15.77 -9.80 -11.62
CA THR A 180 -16.85 -10.20 -12.54
C THR A 180 -17.82 -11.25 -11.98
N GLY A 181 -17.76 -11.54 -10.67
CA GLY A 181 -18.70 -12.45 -10.02
C GLY A 181 -18.52 -13.93 -10.35
N GLN A 182 -17.35 -14.34 -10.85
CA GLN A 182 -17.07 -15.74 -11.21
C GLN A 182 -16.64 -16.57 -9.99
N HIS A 183 -17.53 -16.71 -9.01
CA HIS A 183 -17.25 -17.29 -7.69
C HIS A 183 -16.58 -18.66 -7.74
N VAL A 184 -17.04 -19.57 -8.61
CA VAL A 184 -16.46 -20.91 -8.77
C VAL A 184 -15.00 -20.85 -9.25
N LYS A 185 -14.66 -19.89 -10.12
CA LYS A 185 -13.27 -19.70 -10.58
C LYS A 185 -12.41 -19.08 -9.49
N VAL A 186 -12.96 -18.15 -8.74
CA VAL A 186 -12.27 -17.54 -7.58
C VAL A 186 -11.89 -18.62 -6.58
N GLU A 187 -12.82 -19.49 -6.19
CA GLU A 187 -12.55 -20.60 -5.26
C GLU A 187 -11.46 -21.54 -5.78
N LYS A 188 -11.49 -21.87 -7.07
CA LYS A 188 -10.41 -22.65 -7.70
C LYS A 188 -9.06 -21.94 -7.62
N TYR A 189 -9.03 -20.62 -7.82
CA TYR A 189 -7.78 -19.85 -7.77
C TYR A 189 -7.25 -19.71 -6.34
N LEU A 190 -8.14 -19.51 -5.37
CA LEU A 190 -7.78 -19.52 -3.96
C LEU A 190 -7.20 -20.87 -3.53
N THR A 191 -7.92 -21.97 -3.77
CA THR A 191 -7.56 -23.28 -3.23
C THR A 191 -6.40 -23.94 -3.97
N LYS A 192 -6.46 -23.96 -5.31
CA LYS A 192 -5.49 -24.68 -6.18
C LYS A 192 -4.31 -23.82 -6.59
N HIS A 193 -4.52 -22.52 -6.77
CA HIS A 193 -3.49 -21.62 -7.27
C HIS A 193 -2.94 -20.67 -6.21
N LYS A 194 -3.43 -20.78 -4.96
CA LYS A 194 -2.97 -20.01 -3.80
C LYS A 194 -3.01 -18.51 -4.03
N ALA A 195 -4.03 -18.04 -4.75
CA ALA A 195 -4.26 -16.63 -4.98
C ALA A 195 -4.50 -15.89 -3.65
N SER A 196 -4.04 -14.64 -3.56
CA SER A 196 -4.18 -13.79 -2.38
C SER A 196 -5.65 -13.51 -2.05
N VAL A 197 -6.05 -13.88 -0.83
CA VAL A 197 -7.39 -13.61 -0.27
C VAL A 197 -7.69 -12.11 -0.21
N HIS A 198 -6.68 -11.27 0.00
CA HIS A 198 -6.82 -9.81 0.06
C HIS A 198 -7.15 -9.24 -1.32
N THR A 199 -6.44 -9.72 -2.34
CA THR A 199 -6.63 -9.31 -3.73
C THR A 199 -8.00 -9.75 -4.27
N ILE A 200 -8.45 -10.94 -3.89
CA ILE A 200 -9.81 -11.43 -4.21
C ILE A 200 -10.88 -10.58 -3.54
N ALA A 201 -10.77 -10.32 -2.23
CA ALA A 201 -11.77 -9.54 -1.50
C ALA A 201 -11.86 -8.10 -2.03
N GLN A 202 -10.73 -7.49 -2.39
CA GLN A 202 -10.71 -6.21 -3.09
C GLN A 202 -11.43 -6.30 -4.45
N GLY A 203 -11.21 -7.37 -5.22
CA GLY A 203 -11.94 -7.62 -6.47
C GLY A 203 -13.45 -7.66 -6.27
N TYR A 204 -13.94 -8.39 -5.26
CA TYR A 204 -15.35 -8.41 -4.90
C TYR A 204 -15.89 -7.06 -4.45
N ALA A 205 -15.11 -6.29 -3.69
CA ALA A 205 -15.49 -4.93 -3.27
C ALA A 205 -15.67 -4.00 -4.48
N ILE A 206 -14.73 -4.05 -5.43
CA ILE A 206 -14.81 -3.30 -6.69
C ILE A 206 -16.00 -3.77 -7.55
N GLY A 207 -16.33 -5.06 -7.50
CA GLY A 207 -17.48 -5.62 -8.24
C GLY A 207 -18.84 -5.44 -7.56
N GLY A 208 -18.91 -4.84 -6.36
CA GLY A 208 -20.16 -4.67 -5.63
C GLY A 208 -20.70 -5.94 -4.95
N TYR A 209 -19.92 -7.02 -4.86
CA TYR A 209 -20.35 -8.30 -4.29
C TYR A 209 -20.22 -8.33 -2.76
N HIS A 210 -20.97 -7.47 -2.07
CA HIS A 210 -20.86 -7.24 -0.61
C HIS A 210 -20.95 -8.53 0.23
N HIS A 211 -21.79 -9.49 -0.14
CA HIS A 211 -21.89 -10.77 0.58
C HIS A 211 -20.57 -11.54 0.56
N HIS A 212 -19.93 -11.66 -0.61
CA HIS A 212 -18.65 -12.34 -0.77
C HIS A 212 -17.50 -11.57 -0.12
N VAL A 213 -17.56 -10.23 -0.10
CA VAL A 213 -16.61 -9.42 0.67
C VAL A 213 -16.66 -9.78 2.15
N GLU A 214 -17.84 -9.84 2.75
CA GLU A 214 -17.99 -10.21 4.16
C GLU A 214 -17.60 -11.65 4.43
N GLN A 215 -17.90 -12.58 3.52
CA GLN A 215 -17.45 -13.97 3.59
C GLN A 215 -15.91 -14.02 3.65
N TYR A 216 -15.21 -13.40 2.70
CA TYR A 216 -13.75 -13.41 2.64
C TYR A 216 -13.09 -12.69 3.83
N ARG A 217 -13.70 -11.63 4.34
CA ARG A 217 -13.22 -10.94 5.56
C ARG A 217 -13.31 -11.86 6.78
N LYS A 218 -14.43 -12.58 6.97
CA LYS A 218 -14.70 -13.38 8.17
C LYS A 218 -13.99 -14.74 8.14
N GLU A 219 -14.11 -15.45 7.03
CA GLU A 219 -13.67 -16.83 6.86
C GLU A 219 -12.20 -16.91 6.42
N HIS A 220 -11.81 -16.05 5.48
CA HIS A 220 -10.46 -16.05 4.90
C HIS A 220 -9.54 -14.95 5.44
N LYS A 221 -10.01 -14.18 6.43
CA LYS A 221 -9.26 -13.08 7.08
C LYS A 221 -8.69 -12.07 6.08
N ALA A 222 -9.46 -11.76 5.04
CA ALA A 222 -9.05 -10.77 4.06
C ALA A 222 -8.84 -9.38 4.70
N SER A 223 -7.85 -8.64 4.20
CA SER A 223 -7.46 -7.33 4.72
C SER A 223 -8.60 -6.32 4.58
N VAL A 224 -8.95 -5.69 5.69
CA VAL A 224 -9.95 -4.61 5.74
C VAL A 224 -9.49 -3.39 4.92
N ASP A 225 -8.19 -3.17 4.82
CA ASP A 225 -7.60 -2.08 4.03
C ASP A 225 -7.78 -2.33 2.53
N ALA A 226 -7.52 -3.56 2.08
CA ALA A 226 -7.69 -3.94 0.68
C ALA A 226 -9.16 -3.83 0.24
N ILE A 227 -10.09 -4.22 1.12
CA ILE A 227 -11.54 -4.09 0.90
C ILE A 227 -11.96 -2.63 0.86
N ALA A 228 -11.54 -1.82 1.83
CA ALA A 228 -11.89 -0.40 1.89
C ALA A 228 -11.34 0.38 0.69
N GLN A 229 -10.09 0.08 0.28
CA GLN A 229 -9.52 0.60 -0.96
C GLN A 229 -10.38 0.19 -2.17
N GLY A 230 -10.85 -1.06 -2.24
CA GLY A 230 -11.74 -1.52 -3.30
C GLY A 230 -13.03 -0.73 -3.40
N TYR A 231 -13.67 -0.42 -2.28
CA TYR A 231 -14.86 0.44 -2.24
C TYR A 231 -14.57 1.90 -2.58
N ALA A 232 -13.40 2.43 -2.18
CA ALA A 232 -12.97 3.78 -2.52
C ALA A 232 -12.69 3.95 -4.02
N ILE A 233 -12.08 2.93 -4.65
CA ILE A 233 -11.89 2.86 -6.12
C ILE A 233 -13.23 2.98 -6.85
N THR A 234 -14.29 2.46 -6.25
CA THR A 234 -15.65 2.55 -6.77
C THR A 234 -16.48 3.55 -6.00
N GLY A 235 -15.94 4.61 -5.40
CA GLY A 235 -16.72 5.69 -4.78
C GLY A 235 -17.88 5.28 -3.85
N ASN A 236 -17.84 4.09 -3.24
CA ASN A 236 -18.92 3.59 -2.39
C ASN A 236 -18.68 4.10 -0.96
N ASP A 237 -18.93 5.39 -0.78
CA ASP A 237 -18.61 6.12 0.44
C ASP A 237 -19.25 5.51 1.69
N ALA A 238 -20.48 4.98 1.56
CA ALA A 238 -21.16 4.31 2.68
C ALA A 238 -20.37 3.09 3.17
N LYS A 239 -19.89 2.24 2.26
CA LYS A 239 -19.06 1.08 2.62
C LYS A 239 -17.65 1.48 3.05
N VAL A 240 -17.07 2.51 2.45
CA VAL A 240 -15.78 3.07 2.89
C VAL A 240 -15.87 3.52 4.35
N GLU A 241 -16.89 4.29 4.71
CA GLU A 241 -17.09 4.78 6.08
C GLU A 241 -17.42 3.65 7.07
N GLU A 242 -18.20 2.65 6.66
CA GLU A 242 -18.41 1.42 7.45
C GLU A 242 -17.06 0.77 7.79
N TYR A 243 -16.20 0.56 6.80
CA TYR A 243 -14.92 -0.11 6.98
C TYR A 243 -13.92 0.73 7.78
N ARG A 244 -13.87 2.04 7.56
CA ARG A 244 -13.02 2.96 8.33
C ARG A 244 -13.41 2.99 9.80
N THR A 245 -14.71 3.07 10.10
CA THR A 245 -15.20 3.28 11.48
C THR A 245 -15.31 1.99 12.28
N ARG A 246 -15.96 0.96 11.70
CA ARG A 246 -16.26 -0.32 12.36
C ARG A 246 -15.06 -1.27 12.34
N TYR A 247 -14.38 -1.37 11.20
CA TYR A 247 -13.29 -2.33 11.00
C TYR A 247 -11.90 -1.69 11.04
N LYS A 248 -11.82 -0.38 11.28
CA LYS A 248 -10.57 0.38 11.44
C LYS A 248 -9.64 0.29 10.24
N ALA A 249 -10.20 0.24 9.03
CA ALA A 249 -9.42 0.31 7.81
C ALA A 249 -8.59 1.61 7.77
N ARG A 250 -7.34 1.51 7.31
CA ARG A 250 -6.38 2.60 7.25
C ARG A 250 -6.83 3.66 6.26
N VAL A 251 -6.80 4.91 6.72
CA VAL A 251 -7.13 6.11 5.92
C VAL A 251 -6.22 6.26 4.70
N ASP A 252 -4.96 5.81 4.82
CA ASP A 252 -3.99 5.77 3.72
C ASP A 252 -4.47 4.92 2.54
N ALA A 253 -4.98 3.71 2.81
CA ALA A 253 -5.42 2.77 1.79
C ALA A 253 -6.69 3.27 1.08
N ILE A 254 -7.59 3.89 1.86
CA ILE A 254 -8.81 4.52 1.34
C ILE A 254 -8.47 5.71 0.43
N ALA A 255 -7.59 6.60 0.87
CA ALA A 255 -7.17 7.77 0.10
C ALA A 255 -6.44 7.37 -1.20
N GLU A 256 -5.59 6.33 -1.15
CA GLU A 256 -4.99 5.73 -2.36
C GLU A 256 -6.09 5.23 -3.32
N GLY A 257 -7.14 4.59 -2.80
CA GLY A 257 -8.28 4.12 -3.59
C GLY A 257 -9.07 5.25 -4.27
N TYR A 258 -9.33 6.35 -3.56
CA TYR A 258 -9.97 7.53 -4.18
C TYR A 258 -9.07 8.21 -5.21
N ALA A 259 -7.76 8.27 -4.97
CA ALA A 259 -6.80 8.80 -5.92
C ALA A 259 -6.72 7.93 -7.19
N LEU A 260 -6.77 6.60 -7.04
CA LEU A 260 -6.89 5.64 -8.15
C LEU A 260 -8.17 5.86 -8.97
N ALA A 261 -9.27 6.27 -8.32
CA ALA A 261 -10.53 6.60 -8.96
C ALA A 261 -10.56 8.02 -9.59
N GLY A 262 -9.56 8.86 -9.33
CA GLY A 262 -9.57 10.26 -9.72
C GLY A 262 -10.57 11.13 -8.92
N ASN A 263 -11.02 10.67 -7.74
CA ASN A 263 -11.95 11.43 -6.90
C ASN A 263 -11.21 12.45 -6.02
N HIS A 264 -10.83 13.58 -6.63
CA HIS A 264 -10.06 14.64 -5.99
C HIS A 264 -10.72 15.18 -4.72
N THR A 265 -12.04 15.36 -4.73
CA THR A 265 -12.79 15.86 -3.57
C THR A 265 -12.63 14.94 -2.36
N LYS A 266 -12.76 13.62 -2.57
CA LYS A 266 -12.59 12.64 -1.48
C LYS A 266 -11.15 12.47 -1.05
N VAL A 267 -10.20 12.58 -1.98
CA VAL A 267 -8.77 12.60 -1.64
C VAL A 267 -8.44 13.76 -0.69
N GLU A 268 -8.88 14.98 -1.02
CA GLU A 268 -8.65 16.16 -0.17
C GLU A 268 -9.37 16.04 1.18
N GLU A 269 -10.61 15.52 1.22
CA GLU A 269 -11.31 15.22 2.47
C GLU A 269 -10.48 14.27 3.35
N TYR A 270 -9.99 13.17 2.78
CA TYR A 270 -9.25 12.16 3.54
C TYR A 270 -7.87 12.61 3.99
N GLN A 271 -7.21 13.43 3.20
CA GLN A 271 -5.95 14.04 3.60
C GLN A 271 -6.16 15.01 4.76
N THR A 272 -7.07 15.98 4.61
CA THR A 272 -7.22 17.10 5.55
C THR A 272 -7.90 16.70 6.85
N LYS A 273 -8.96 15.89 6.79
CA LYS A 273 -9.78 15.51 7.95
C LYS A 273 -9.24 14.29 8.68
N TYR A 274 -8.69 13.33 7.93
CA TYR A 274 -8.28 12.03 8.47
C TYR A 274 -6.76 11.81 8.47
N GLY A 275 -5.98 12.74 7.91
CA GLY A 275 -4.51 12.69 7.96
C GLY A 275 -3.89 11.63 7.04
N ALA A 276 -4.55 11.28 5.93
CA ALA A 276 -3.99 10.32 4.97
C ALA A 276 -2.63 10.80 4.42
N LYS A 277 -1.66 9.89 4.33
CA LYS A 277 -0.28 10.22 3.94
C LYS A 277 -0.22 10.69 2.48
N PRO A 278 0.36 11.87 2.18
CA PRO A 278 0.48 12.39 0.81
C PRO A 278 1.16 11.44 -0.17
N LEU A 279 2.12 10.64 0.30
CA LEU A 279 2.83 9.66 -0.53
C LEU A 279 1.91 8.57 -1.10
N MET A 280 0.91 8.13 -0.34
CA MET A 280 -0.03 7.07 -0.76
C MET A 280 -1.05 7.62 -1.76
N ILE A 281 -1.47 8.87 -1.57
CA ILE A 281 -2.31 9.59 -2.53
C ILE A 281 -1.57 9.77 -3.87
N LEU A 282 -0.32 10.25 -3.82
CA LEU A 282 0.52 10.40 -5.02
C LEU A 282 0.67 9.07 -5.76
N LYS A 283 0.93 7.97 -5.03
CA LYS A 283 0.98 6.63 -5.62
C LYS A 283 -0.32 6.31 -6.36
N GLY A 284 -1.47 6.57 -5.76
CA GLY A 284 -2.78 6.36 -6.40
C GLY A 284 -2.94 7.14 -7.70
N TYR A 285 -2.60 8.43 -7.72
CA TYR A 285 -2.66 9.24 -8.94
C TYR A 285 -1.70 8.77 -10.03
N VAL A 286 -0.46 8.42 -9.67
CA VAL A 286 0.51 7.87 -10.63
C VAL A 286 0.00 6.57 -11.25
N LEU A 287 -0.54 5.65 -10.44
CA LEU A 287 -1.11 4.39 -10.92
C LEU A 287 -2.38 4.59 -11.76
N ALA A 288 -3.15 5.64 -11.50
CA ALA A 288 -4.27 6.06 -12.34
C ALA A 288 -3.83 6.72 -13.66
N GLY A 289 -2.56 7.12 -13.78
CA GLY A 289 -2.06 7.91 -14.91
C GLY A 289 -2.48 9.39 -14.86
N ASN A 290 -2.84 9.90 -13.67
CA ASN A 290 -3.12 11.31 -13.45
C ASN A 290 -1.82 12.06 -13.11
N ASP A 291 -1.00 12.27 -14.13
CA ASP A 291 0.34 12.86 -14.00
C ASP A 291 0.30 14.30 -13.45
N GLU A 292 -0.72 15.08 -13.80
CA GLU A 292 -0.90 16.46 -13.33
C GLU A 292 -1.07 16.50 -11.81
N GLN A 293 -2.00 15.69 -11.30
CA GLN A 293 -2.28 15.63 -9.86
C GLN A 293 -1.13 14.96 -9.09
N ALA A 294 -0.46 13.98 -9.68
CA ALA A 294 0.73 13.38 -9.09
C ALA A 294 1.86 14.40 -8.87
N GLU A 295 2.15 15.25 -9.87
CA GLU A 295 3.20 16.29 -9.76
C GLU A 295 2.79 17.45 -8.85
N GLU A 296 1.51 17.83 -8.86
CA GLU A 296 0.96 18.81 -7.93
C GLU A 296 1.16 18.35 -6.48
N TYR A 297 0.72 17.13 -6.15
CA TYR A 297 0.90 16.54 -4.82
C TYR A 297 2.38 16.41 -4.44
N ARG A 298 3.22 15.99 -5.39
CA ARG A 298 4.66 15.88 -5.17
C ARG A 298 5.24 17.20 -4.72
N THR A 299 4.90 18.28 -5.43
CA THR A 299 5.43 19.62 -5.17
C THR A 299 4.87 20.19 -3.87
N ARG A 300 3.55 20.12 -3.67
CA ARG A 300 2.86 20.62 -2.46
C ARG A 300 3.37 19.99 -1.18
N HIS A 301 3.70 18.69 -1.20
CA HIS A 301 4.13 17.94 -0.03
C HIS A 301 5.62 17.59 0.00
N ASN A 302 6.42 18.19 -0.91
CA ASN A 302 7.86 17.96 -1.02
C ASN A 302 8.24 16.46 -1.06
N ILE A 303 7.49 15.67 -1.84
CA ILE A 303 7.73 14.23 -1.97
C ILE A 303 8.96 14.00 -2.86
N SER A 304 9.83 13.10 -2.43
CA SER A 304 11.06 12.76 -3.14
C SER A 304 10.80 12.31 -4.58
N THR A 305 11.62 12.83 -5.50
CA THR A 305 11.65 12.44 -6.92
C THR A 305 11.98 10.95 -7.11
N LEU A 306 12.67 10.32 -6.16
CA LEU A 306 12.91 8.87 -6.17
C LEU A 306 11.61 8.08 -6.01
N SER A 307 10.72 8.52 -5.13
CA SER A 307 9.47 7.80 -4.84
C SER A 307 8.53 7.84 -6.04
N ILE A 308 8.38 9.01 -6.67
CA ILE A 308 7.54 9.15 -7.86
C ILE A 308 8.12 8.38 -9.07
N ALA A 309 9.45 8.35 -9.24
CA ALA A 309 10.10 7.56 -10.30
C ALA A 309 9.81 6.05 -10.14
N LYS A 310 9.88 5.53 -8.91
CA LYS A 310 9.48 4.16 -8.58
C LYS A 310 8.02 3.90 -8.96
N TYR A 311 7.10 4.80 -8.62
CA TYR A 311 5.69 4.59 -8.94
C TYR A 311 5.37 4.71 -10.43
N TYR A 312 6.06 5.57 -11.18
CA TYR A 312 5.92 5.61 -12.63
C TYR A 312 6.46 4.32 -13.29
N ALA A 313 7.55 3.76 -12.77
CA ALA A 313 8.06 2.46 -13.22
C ALA A 313 7.07 1.33 -12.89
N LEU A 314 6.47 1.35 -11.70
CA LEU A 314 5.40 0.44 -11.30
C LEU A 314 4.16 0.56 -12.20
N ALA A 315 3.77 1.77 -12.57
CA ALA A 315 2.66 2.05 -13.48
C ALA A 315 2.97 1.67 -14.95
N GLY A 316 4.23 1.41 -15.29
CA GLY A 316 4.68 1.21 -16.67
C GLY A 316 4.68 2.49 -17.52
N ASN A 317 4.74 3.67 -16.90
CA ASN A 317 4.85 4.95 -17.60
C ASN A 317 6.31 5.24 -17.98
N TYR A 318 6.76 4.62 -19.08
CA TYR A 318 8.16 4.69 -19.52
C TYR A 318 8.61 6.11 -19.88
N ASP A 319 7.72 6.96 -20.40
CA ASP A 319 8.06 8.33 -20.77
C ASP A 319 8.42 9.16 -19.53
N LYS A 320 7.62 9.04 -18.47
CA LYS A 320 7.94 9.66 -17.18
C LYS A 320 9.19 9.05 -16.56
N VAL A 321 9.35 7.72 -16.56
CA VAL A 321 10.59 7.10 -16.05
C VAL A 321 11.81 7.62 -16.80
N ASN A 322 11.76 7.73 -18.13
CA ASN A 322 12.87 8.28 -18.92
C ASN A 322 13.17 9.74 -18.55
N SER A 323 12.15 10.55 -18.24
CA SER A 323 12.37 11.93 -17.78
C SER A 323 13.13 11.96 -16.44
N TYR A 324 12.75 11.10 -15.49
CA TYR A 324 13.45 10.97 -14.20
C TYR A 324 14.85 10.38 -14.34
N GLN A 325 15.04 9.45 -15.28
CA GLN A 325 16.35 8.90 -15.56
C GLN A 325 17.29 9.92 -16.17
N ARG A 326 16.83 10.77 -17.10
CA ARG A 326 17.66 11.86 -17.63
C ARG A 326 18.12 12.81 -16.51
N LEU A 327 17.24 13.12 -15.57
CA LEU A 327 17.62 13.90 -14.38
C LEU A 327 18.73 13.20 -13.57
N ALA A 328 18.63 11.88 -13.38
CA ALA A 328 19.66 11.08 -12.72
C ALA A 328 20.98 11.06 -13.50
N ASP A 329 20.93 10.95 -14.82
CA ASP A 329 22.11 10.91 -15.70
C ASP A 329 22.84 12.26 -15.73
N THR A 330 22.12 13.38 -15.57
CA THR A 330 22.71 14.71 -15.41
C THR A 330 23.33 14.96 -14.03
N SER A 331 23.10 14.07 -13.06
CA SER A 331 23.67 14.20 -11.72
C SER A 331 25.14 13.79 -11.69
N LEU A 332 26.00 14.71 -11.27
CA LEU A 332 27.42 14.43 -11.00
C LEU A 332 27.62 13.52 -9.78
N ASP A 333 26.61 13.38 -8.91
CA ASP A 333 26.67 12.52 -7.73
C ASP A 333 26.26 11.08 -8.06
N GLN A 334 27.24 10.17 -8.00
CA GLN A 334 27.03 8.74 -8.22
C GLN A 334 26.04 8.14 -7.22
N LYS A 335 26.00 8.64 -5.98
CA LYS A 335 25.08 8.14 -4.95
C LYS A 335 23.63 8.45 -5.32
N SER A 336 23.35 9.68 -5.73
CA SER A 336 22.05 10.10 -6.24
C SER A 336 21.63 9.30 -7.47
N ARG A 337 22.55 9.08 -8.42
CA ARG A 337 22.30 8.26 -9.61
C ARG A 337 21.90 6.83 -9.23
N ASN A 338 22.66 6.19 -8.36
CA ASN A 338 22.37 4.83 -7.89
C ASN A 338 21.03 4.75 -7.15
N ALA A 339 20.64 5.79 -6.41
CA ALA A 339 19.35 5.85 -5.74
C ALA A 339 18.17 5.90 -6.74
N PHE A 340 18.30 6.65 -7.83
CA PHE A 340 17.29 6.67 -8.91
C PHE A 340 17.17 5.31 -9.61
N ILE A 341 18.30 4.71 -9.99
CA ILE A 341 18.32 3.37 -10.61
C ILE A 341 17.67 2.33 -9.68
N THR A 342 17.98 2.39 -8.39
CA THR A 342 17.37 1.54 -7.35
C THR A 342 15.85 1.74 -7.32
N ALA A 343 15.37 2.99 -7.24
CA ALA A 343 13.94 3.27 -7.19
C ALA A 343 13.20 2.78 -8.44
N ILE A 344 13.76 3.02 -9.63
CA ILE A 344 13.17 2.63 -10.90
C ILE A 344 13.14 1.10 -11.05
N VAL A 345 14.25 0.40 -10.77
CA VAL A 345 14.31 -1.06 -10.90
C VAL A 345 13.37 -1.74 -9.92
N GLN A 346 13.22 -1.21 -8.70
CA GLN A 346 12.21 -1.68 -7.76
C GLN A 346 10.81 -1.56 -8.36
N GLY A 347 10.47 -0.40 -8.96
CA GLY A 347 9.17 -0.21 -9.60
C GLY A 347 8.90 -1.23 -10.70
N TYR A 348 9.88 -1.49 -11.58
CA TYR A 348 9.74 -2.51 -12.62
C TYR A 348 9.67 -3.94 -12.09
N ALA A 349 10.44 -4.29 -11.07
CA ALA A 349 10.39 -5.61 -10.44
C ALA A 349 9.05 -5.86 -9.74
N LEU A 350 8.53 -4.84 -9.04
CA LEU A 350 7.20 -4.88 -8.44
C LEU A 350 6.08 -4.99 -9.49
N ALA A 351 6.28 -4.42 -10.68
CA ALA A 351 5.38 -4.57 -11.83
C ALA A 351 5.58 -5.89 -12.61
N GLU A 352 6.54 -6.73 -12.19
CA GLU A 352 6.96 -7.96 -12.89
C GLU A 352 7.38 -7.70 -14.36
N ASN A 353 7.96 -6.52 -14.63
CA ASN A 353 8.46 -6.13 -15.93
C ASN A 353 9.90 -6.64 -16.15
N TYR A 354 10.02 -7.94 -16.43
CA TYR A 354 11.32 -8.63 -16.51
C TYR A 354 12.27 -8.01 -17.53
N ASP A 355 11.78 -7.61 -18.71
CA ASP A 355 12.61 -7.02 -19.75
C ASP A 355 13.27 -5.72 -19.30
N LYS A 356 12.50 -4.85 -18.63
CA LYS A 356 13.04 -3.60 -18.08
C LYS A 356 13.95 -3.87 -16.89
N VAL A 357 13.63 -4.82 -16.02
CA VAL A 357 14.53 -5.19 -14.92
C VAL A 357 15.88 -5.67 -15.46
N GLU A 358 15.91 -6.56 -16.44
CA GLU A 358 17.15 -7.03 -17.07
C GLU A 358 17.91 -5.91 -17.77
N LYS A 359 17.20 -5.00 -18.45
CA LYS A 359 17.82 -3.80 -19.03
C LYS A 359 18.55 -2.99 -17.96
N TYR A 360 17.90 -2.71 -16.83
CA TYR A 360 18.51 -1.91 -15.76
C TYR A 360 19.65 -2.64 -15.04
N ARG A 361 19.55 -3.96 -14.90
CA ARG A 361 20.65 -4.78 -14.36
C ARG A 361 21.88 -4.71 -15.27
N LYS A 362 21.72 -4.87 -16.58
CA LYS A 362 22.84 -4.92 -17.55
C LYS A 362 23.41 -3.53 -17.87
N ASP A 363 22.54 -2.58 -18.21
CA ASP A 363 22.96 -1.29 -18.77
C ASP A 363 23.27 -0.25 -17.69
N TYR A 364 22.66 -0.39 -16.50
CA TYR A 364 22.74 0.59 -15.41
C TYR A 364 23.26 -0.01 -14.09
N ASN A 365 23.75 -1.26 -14.12
CA ASN A 365 24.31 -1.98 -12.97
C ASN A 365 23.38 -1.96 -11.74
N ALA A 366 22.08 -2.11 -11.97
CA ALA A 366 21.10 -2.16 -10.89
C ALA A 366 21.38 -3.34 -9.94
N SER A 367 21.27 -3.09 -8.63
CA SER A 367 21.58 -4.08 -7.60
C SER A 367 20.71 -5.34 -7.71
N ILE A 368 21.37 -6.49 -7.85
CA ILE A 368 20.74 -7.81 -7.87
C ILE A 368 19.96 -8.11 -6.58
N ASP A 369 20.45 -7.61 -5.44
CA ASP A 369 19.81 -7.80 -4.13
C ASP A 369 18.48 -7.05 -4.07
N VAL A 370 18.48 -5.81 -4.57
CA VAL A 370 17.26 -4.98 -4.65
C VAL A 370 16.23 -5.63 -5.56
N ILE A 371 16.66 -6.18 -6.70
CA ILE A 371 15.78 -6.87 -7.64
C ILE A 371 15.18 -8.12 -6.99
N ALA A 372 16.00 -8.98 -6.40
CA ALA A 372 15.55 -10.21 -5.75
C ALA A 372 14.63 -9.92 -4.55
N GLN A 373 14.97 -8.93 -3.73
CA GLN A 373 14.09 -8.45 -2.65
C GLN A 373 12.74 -7.98 -3.18
N SER A 374 12.72 -7.27 -4.31
CA SER A 374 11.48 -6.77 -4.92
C SER A 374 10.61 -7.89 -5.48
N TYR A 375 11.19 -8.91 -6.11
CA TYR A 375 10.45 -10.10 -6.53
C TYR A 375 9.93 -10.91 -5.34
N ALA A 376 10.71 -11.01 -4.25
CA ALA A 376 10.25 -11.63 -3.02
C ALA A 376 9.07 -10.86 -2.40
N LEU A 377 9.11 -9.53 -2.47
CA LEU A 377 8.03 -8.66 -1.98
C LEU A 377 6.70 -8.89 -2.70
N VAL A 378 6.71 -9.20 -4.00
CA VAL A 378 5.50 -9.56 -4.77
C VAL A 378 5.22 -11.07 -4.81
N GLY A 379 6.00 -11.88 -4.09
CA GLY A 379 5.80 -13.33 -4.04
C GLY A 379 6.22 -14.09 -5.30
N ASN A 380 7.04 -13.50 -6.16
CA ASN A 380 7.52 -14.15 -7.38
C ASN A 380 8.69 -15.09 -7.09
N HIS A 381 8.38 -16.28 -6.58
CA HIS A 381 9.38 -17.29 -6.19
C HIS A 381 10.29 -17.71 -7.34
N ALA A 382 9.76 -17.83 -8.56
CA ALA A 382 10.54 -18.25 -9.72
C ALA A 382 11.67 -17.26 -10.02
N LYS A 383 11.36 -15.96 -10.05
CA LYS A 383 12.38 -14.92 -10.28
C LYS A 383 13.32 -14.72 -9.10
N VAL A 384 12.84 -14.92 -7.87
CA VAL A 384 13.72 -14.94 -6.70
C VAL A 384 14.77 -16.04 -6.82
N GLU A 385 14.37 -17.27 -7.15
CA GLU A 385 15.32 -18.38 -7.30
C GLU A 385 16.26 -18.20 -8.50
N GLU A 386 15.76 -17.66 -9.61
CA GLU A 386 16.59 -17.28 -10.76
C GLU A 386 17.70 -16.31 -10.34
N TYR A 387 17.36 -15.23 -9.63
CA TYR A 387 18.33 -14.23 -9.17
C TYR A 387 19.27 -14.75 -8.09
N ARG A 388 18.78 -15.60 -7.18
CA ARG A 388 19.62 -16.24 -6.17
C ARG A 388 20.67 -17.15 -6.80
N THR A 389 20.27 -18.00 -7.74
CA THR A 389 21.13 -19.05 -8.30
C THR A 389 22.00 -18.57 -9.47
N GLN A 390 21.48 -17.72 -10.35
CA GLN A 390 22.19 -17.29 -11.57
C GLN A 390 22.92 -15.96 -11.39
N HIS A 391 22.49 -15.12 -10.46
CA HIS A 391 23.07 -13.78 -10.25
C HIS A 391 23.73 -13.63 -8.87
N GLY A 392 23.52 -14.57 -7.94
CA GLY A 392 24.14 -14.54 -6.62
C GLY A 392 23.49 -13.53 -5.66
N ALA A 393 22.19 -13.28 -5.80
CA ALA A 393 21.48 -12.36 -4.90
C ALA A 393 21.53 -12.84 -3.44
N SER A 394 21.69 -11.89 -2.51
CA SER A 394 21.83 -12.13 -1.09
C SER A 394 20.60 -12.82 -0.49
N ILE A 395 20.85 -13.92 0.23
CA ILE A 395 19.84 -14.65 1.01
C ILE A 395 19.10 -13.71 1.98
N ASN A 396 19.84 -12.81 2.63
CA ASN A 396 19.27 -11.85 3.56
C ASN A 396 18.34 -10.87 2.84
N ALA A 397 18.73 -10.36 1.66
CA ALA A 397 17.90 -9.44 0.89
C ALA A 397 16.58 -10.11 0.47
N ILE A 398 16.62 -11.36 0.04
CA ILE A 398 15.44 -12.15 -0.32
C ILE A 398 14.54 -12.37 0.89
N ALA A 399 15.11 -12.81 2.02
CA ALA A 399 14.36 -13.05 3.25
C ALA A 399 13.70 -11.76 3.77
N LYS A 400 14.38 -10.61 3.68
CA LYS A 400 13.80 -9.28 3.97
C LYS A 400 12.57 -8.99 3.09
N GLY A 401 12.64 -9.33 1.80
CA GLY A 401 11.54 -9.16 0.85
C GLY A 401 10.33 -10.00 1.22
N TYR A 402 10.52 -11.30 1.51
CA TYR A 402 9.42 -12.17 1.96
C TYR A 402 8.87 -11.77 3.33
N ALA A 403 9.73 -11.33 4.26
CA ALA A 403 9.30 -10.85 5.57
C ALA A 403 8.42 -9.60 5.45
N SER A 404 8.83 -8.66 4.60
CA SER A 404 8.05 -7.46 4.29
C SER A 404 6.69 -7.82 3.66
N ALA A 405 6.67 -8.82 2.77
CA ALA A 405 5.45 -9.33 2.15
C ALA A 405 4.52 -10.10 3.11
N GLY A 406 5.02 -10.49 4.29
CA GLY A 406 4.30 -11.40 5.18
C GLY A 406 4.23 -12.85 4.68
N ASN A 407 5.13 -13.26 3.78
CA ASN A 407 5.21 -14.64 3.32
C ASN A 407 6.01 -15.50 4.31
N TYR A 408 5.37 -15.83 5.44
CA TYR A 408 6.03 -16.48 6.58
C TYR A 408 6.65 -17.84 6.21
N ASP A 409 5.97 -18.64 5.37
CA ASP A 409 6.47 -19.96 4.94
C ASP A 409 7.82 -19.83 4.22
N LYS A 410 7.93 -18.88 3.27
CA LYS A 410 9.19 -18.63 2.56
C LYS A 410 10.27 -17.99 3.42
N VAL A 411 9.90 -17.15 4.39
CA VAL A 411 10.89 -16.64 5.35
C VAL A 411 11.48 -17.78 6.18
N GLU A 412 10.66 -18.72 6.64
CA GLU A 412 11.13 -19.88 7.42
C GLU A 412 11.97 -20.84 6.57
N GLU A 413 11.59 -21.10 5.32
CA GLU A 413 12.43 -21.81 4.35
C GLU A 413 13.82 -21.15 4.24
N TYR A 414 13.87 -19.83 4.01
CA TYR A 414 15.13 -19.11 3.86
C TYR A 414 15.96 -19.04 5.14
N ARG A 415 15.32 -18.92 6.31
CA ARG A 415 16.00 -18.94 7.61
C ARG A 415 16.61 -20.31 7.90
N THR A 416 15.90 -21.39 7.58
CA THR A 416 16.30 -22.76 7.95
C THR A 416 17.26 -23.40 6.96
N GLU A 417 16.93 -23.35 5.67
CA GLU A 417 17.69 -23.99 4.58
C GLU A 417 18.89 -23.14 4.16
N PHE A 418 18.67 -21.83 3.96
CA PHE A 418 19.70 -20.92 3.44
C PHE A 418 20.38 -20.08 4.54
N LYS A 419 20.02 -20.28 5.81
CA LYS A 419 20.61 -19.60 6.99
C LYS A 419 20.52 -18.08 6.93
N ALA A 420 19.39 -17.56 6.46
CA ALA A 420 19.10 -16.12 6.49
C ALA A 420 19.20 -15.57 7.93
N ASP A 421 19.81 -14.39 8.08
CA ASP A 421 20.05 -13.74 9.37
C ASP A 421 18.72 -13.34 10.05
N VAL A 422 18.56 -13.78 11.29
CA VAL A 422 17.38 -13.53 12.13
C VAL A 422 17.14 -12.04 12.37
N ASN A 423 18.20 -11.24 12.60
CA ASN A 423 18.12 -9.80 12.78
C ASN A 423 17.71 -9.10 11.49
N ALA A 424 18.21 -9.55 10.33
CA ALA A 424 17.80 -9.01 9.04
C ALA A 424 16.29 -9.23 8.79
N ILE A 425 15.79 -10.41 9.15
CA ILE A 425 14.37 -10.76 9.04
C ILE A 425 13.52 -9.91 10.00
N VAL A 426 13.89 -9.84 11.28
CA VAL A 426 13.08 -9.14 12.29
C VAL A 426 13.00 -7.64 12.02
N GLU A 427 14.08 -7.03 11.53
CA GLU A 427 14.10 -5.63 11.10
C GLU A 427 13.02 -5.40 10.02
N SER A 428 12.88 -6.34 9.08
CA SER A 428 11.88 -6.24 8.01
C SER A 428 10.46 -6.51 8.48
N TYR A 429 10.26 -7.43 9.42
CA TYR A 429 8.95 -7.59 10.06
C TYR A 429 8.54 -6.33 10.82
N ALA A 430 9.46 -5.70 11.56
CA ALA A 430 9.21 -4.45 12.25
C ALA A 430 8.93 -3.30 11.28
N LEU A 431 9.70 -3.20 10.17
CA LEU A 431 9.48 -2.22 9.12
C LEU A 431 8.08 -2.34 8.48
N ALA A 432 7.59 -3.56 8.31
CA ALA A 432 6.29 -3.86 7.71
C ALA A 432 5.15 -4.01 8.74
N ASP A 433 5.36 -3.60 10.00
CA ASP A 433 4.39 -3.65 11.10
C ASP A 433 3.84 -5.08 11.42
N HIS A 434 4.61 -6.13 11.15
CA HIS A 434 4.27 -7.52 11.52
C HIS A 434 4.59 -7.82 12.99
N HIS A 435 3.96 -7.10 13.93
CA HIS A 435 4.31 -7.11 15.36
C HIS A 435 4.34 -8.49 16.02
N ALA A 436 3.38 -9.36 15.68
CA ALA A 436 3.34 -10.73 16.22
C ALA A 436 4.57 -11.54 15.81
N LYS A 437 5.04 -11.39 14.56
CA LYS A 437 6.25 -12.04 14.08
C LYS A 437 7.51 -11.44 14.66
N VAL A 438 7.53 -10.13 14.94
CA VAL A 438 8.64 -9.49 15.66
C VAL A 438 8.84 -10.14 17.02
N GLU A 439 7.76 -10.31 17.81
CA GLU A 439 7.85 -10.96 19.12
C GLU A 439 8.19 -12.44 19.03
N GLU A 440 7.61 -13.17 18.07
CA GLU A 440 7.97 -14.57 17.82
C GLU A 440 9.47 -14.73 17.55
N TYR A 441 10.04 -13.87 16.68
CA TYR A 441 11.45 -13.93 16.33
C TYR A 441 12.38 -13.54 17.47
N ARG A 442 12.00 -12.54 18.27
CA ARG A 442 12.73 -12.16 19.48
C ARG A 442 12.81 -13.33 20.46
N LEU A 443 11.66 -13.92 20.79
CA LEU A 443 11.55 -14.93 21.84
C LEU A 443 12.09 -16.30 21.40
N LYS A 444 11.80 -16.73 20.18
CA LYS A 444 12.12 -18.09 19.71
C LYS A 444 13.50 -18.19 19.05
N TYR A 445 13.93 -17.13 18.37
CA TYR A 445 15.14 -17.14 17.54
C TYR A 445 16.21 -16.15 18.03
N GLY A 446 15.99 -15.46 19.14
CA GLY A 446 16.97 -14.56 19.76
C GLY A 446 17.26 -13.30 18.93
N ALA A 447 16.26 -12.81 18.19
CA ALA A 447 16.42 -11.59 17.42
C ALA A 447 16.66 -10.38 18.34
N SER A 448 17.68 -9.58 18.05
CA SER A 448 18.11 -8.49 18.93
C SER A 448 17.12 -7.33 18.97
N ILE A 449 16.90 -6.75 20.16
CA ILE A 449 16.11 -5.51 20.32
C ILE A 449 16.61 -4.37 19.43
N LYS A 450 17.93 -4.28 19.21
CA LYS A 450 18.52 -3.25 18.34
C LYS A 450 17.97 -3.31 16.91
N ALA A 451 17.90 -4.50 16.32
CA ALA A 451 17.35 -4.70 14.97
C ALA A 451 15.86 -4.37 14.91
N ILE A 452 15.11 -4.72 15.98
CA ILE A 452 13.69 -4.42 16.10
C ILE A 452 13.44 -2.90 16.15
N ILE A 453 14.19 -2.18 16.99
CA ILE A 453 14.11 -0.71 17.10
C ILE A 453 14.44 -0.06 15.76
N GLN A 454 15.46 -0.54 15.06
CA GLN A 454 15.84 -0.02 13.74
C GLN A 454 14.69 -0.18 12.73
N GLY A 455 14.07 -1.36 12.67
CA GLY A 455 12.92 -1.61 11.80
C GLY A 455 11.74 -0.68 12.09
N TYR A 456 11.32 -0.55 13.36
CA TYR A 456 10.23 0.36 13.73
C TYR A 456 10.57 1.85 13.55
N THR A 457 11.85 2.22 13.68
CA THR A 457 12.33 3.57 13.38
C THR A 457 12.14 3.89 11.91
N LEU A 458 12.51 2.96 11.02
CA LEU A 458 12.30 3.11 9.58
C LEU A 458 10.80 3.13 9.21
N ALA A 459 9.95 2.40 9.94
CA ALA A 459 8.49 2.47 9.79
C ALA A 459 7.88 3.79 10.33
N GLY A 460 8.62 4.53 11.16
CA GLY A 460 8.09 5.70 11.88
C GLY A 460 7.09 5.32 12.99
N ASN A 461 7.11 4.08 13.47
CA ASN A 461 6.18 3.58 14.48
C ASN A 461 6.63 3.98 15.90
N LYS A 462 6.33 5.22 16.29
CA LYS A 462 6.77 5.80 17.58
C LYS A 462 6.30 5.01 18.79
N GLU A 463 5.10 4.44 18.74
CA GLU A 463 4.55 3.63 19.83
C GLU A 463 5.37 2.36 20.04
N LYS A 464 5.66 1.62 18.96
CA LYS A 464 6.50 0.43 19.05
C LYS A 464 7.93 0.76 19.42
N ILE A 465 8.50 1.86 18.92
CA ILE A 465 9.82 2.31 19.37
C ILE A 465 9.83 2.52 20.89
N ARG A 466 8.81 3.19 21.46
CA ARG A 466 8.66 3.36 22.92
C ARG A 466 8.58 2.03 23.67
N GLU A 467 8.00 1.01 23.05
CA GLU A 467 7.85 -0.32 23.64
C GLU A 467 9.17 -1.12 23.73
N TYR A 468 10.15 -0.84 22.86
CA TYR A 468 11.42 -1.57 22.77
C TYR A 468 12.64 -0.75 23.18
N ASP A 469 12.60 0.58 23.06
CA ASP A 469 13.69 1.48 23.44
C ASP A 469 13.37 2.14 24.79
N ILE A 470 14.11 1.74 25.82
CA ILE A 470 13.97 2.26 27.19
C ILE A 470 14.17 3.79 27.26
N ASN A 471 15.06 4.38 26.46
CA ASN A 471 15.27 5.82 26.46
C ASN A 471 14.06 6.54 25.87
N LYS A 472 13.43 5.95 24.84
CA LYS A 472 12.21 6.48 24.24
C LYS A 472 11.00 6.29 25.15
N LEU A 473 10.93 5.20 25.91
CA LEU A 473 9.96 5.00 26.99
C LEU A 473 10.07 6.13 28.02
N LEU A 474 11.26 6.32 28.57
CA LEU A 474 11.52 7.31 29.62
C LEU A 474 11.25 8.75 29.15
N SER A 475 11.76 9.14 27.98
CA SER A 475 11.53 10.48 27.42
C SER A 475 10.07 10.68 26.99
N GLY A 476 9.46 9.69 26.34
CA GLY A 476 8.06 9.75 25.91
C GLY A 476 7.08 9.91 27.08
N TYR A 477 7.37 9.27 28.22
CA TYR A 477 6.62 9.50 29.45
C TYR A 477 6.70 10.95 29.93
N LEU A 478 7.90 11.57 29.91
CA LEU A 478 8.06 12.97 30.30
C LEU A 478 7.33 13.91 29.34
N GLU A 479 7.43 13.68 28.03
CA GLU A 479 6.70 14.45 27.01
C GLU A 479 5.18 14.40 27.26
N ASP A 480 4.63 13.22 27.57
CA ASP A 480 3.21 13.09 27.89
C ASP A 480 2.83 13.79 29.18
N ARG A 481 3.70 13.79 30.19
CA ARG A 481 3.48 14.54 31.43
C ARG A 481 3.51 16.04 31.22
N GLU A 482 4.33 16.54 30.30
CA GLU A 482 4.49 17.96 30.00
C GLU A 482 3.28 18.52 29.23
N LYS A 483 2.55 17.67 28.50
CA LYS A 483 1.26 18.04 27.87
C LYS A 483 0.12 18.22 28.86
N VAL A 484 0.27 17.75 30.09
CA VAL A 484 -0.75 17.92 31.14
C VAL A 484 -0.64 19.33 31.71
N ILE A 485 -1.40 20.24 31.12
CA ILE A 485 -1.48 21.65 31.52
C ILE A 485 -2.67 21.92 32.43
N ASP A 486 -2.53 22.97 33.23
CA ASP A 486 -3.61 23.52 34.01
C ASP A 486 -4.41 24.51 33.16
N GLU A 487 -5.63 24.14 32.78
CA GLU A 487 -6.48 24.93 31.86
C GLU A 487 -6.72 26.37 32.35
N SER A 488 -6.66 26.61 33.66
CA SER A 488 -6.86 27.95 34.23
C SER A 488 -5.63 28.84 34.19
N THR A 489 -4.42 28.27 34.11
CA THR A 489 -3.15 29.03 34.13
C THR A 489 -2.28 28.85 32.89
N GLY A 490 -2.60 27.88 32.03
CA GLY A 490 -1.80 27.49 30.87
C GLY A 490 -0.44 26.86 31.23
N LYS A 491 -0.12 26.69 32.52
CA LYS A 491 1.16 26.14 32.99
C LYS A 491 1.12 24.63 33.11
N ILE A 492 2.27 23.99 32.94
CA ILE A 492 2.44 22.54 33.12
C ILE A 492 2.12 22.17 34.57
N LYS A 493 1.32 21.12 34.78
CA LYS A 493 0.97 20.64 36.11
C LYS A 493 2.14 19.90 36.77
N GLU A 494 2.59 20.44 37.90
CA GLU A 494 3.58 19.78 38.76
C GLU A 494 3.03 18.45 39.34
N TYR A 495 1.76 18.45 39.75
CA TYR A 495 1.04 17.26 40.26
C TYR A 495 -0.19 16.98 39.39
N PHE A 496 -0.57 15.70 39.24
CA PHE A 496 -1.74 15.34 38.42
C PHE A 496 -3.04 15.88 38.99
N HIS A 497 -3.20 15.81 40.32
CA HIS A 497 -4.38 16.31 41.02
C HIS A 497 -3.99 17.38 42.04
N ARG A 498 -4.85 18.40 42.19
CA ARG A 498 -4.67 19.50 43.16
C ARG A 498 -4.93 19.07 44.62
N PHE A 499 -5.68 17.98 44.84
CA PHE A 499 -5.95 17.41 46.16
C PHE A 499 -5.06 16.18 46.42
N PHE A 500 -4.58 15.99 47.65
CA PHE A 500 -3.68 14.90 48.08
C PHE A 500 -2.32 14.86 47.35
N THR A 501 -1.64 16.01 47.23
CA THR A 501 -0.31 16.10 46.61
C THR A 501 0.78 15.34 47.39
N CYS A 502 0.61 15.14 48.70
CA CYS A 502 1.56 14.42 49.55
C CYS A 502 1.72 12.93 49.20
N PHE A 503 0.79 12.33 48.45
CA PHE A 503 0.87 10.94 47.98
C PHE A 503 1.24 10.83 46.50
N GLN A 504 1.44 11.96 45.80
CA GLN A 504 1.78 11.99 44.38
C GLN A 504 3.25 12.37 44.18
N LYS A 505 3.88 11.74 43.19
CA LYS A 505 5.20 12.16 42.73
C LYS A 505 5.08 13.35 41.78
N SER A 506 5.85 14.39 42.06
CA SER A 506 5.90 15.63 41.29
C SER A 506 6.55 15.41 39.92
N LEU A 507 6.26 16.29 38.94
CA LEU A 507 6.93 16.27 37.64
C LEU A 507 8.44 16.46 37.80
N THR A 508 8.87 17.32 38.70
CA THR A 508 10.29 17.52 39.02
C THR A 508 10.93 16.23 39.55
N GLN A 509 10.28 15.54 40.50
CA GLN A 509 10.77 14.25 40.99
C GLN A 509 10.87 13.22 39.85
N LYS A 510 9.85 13.14 38.99
CA LYS A 510 9.86 12.26 37.82
C LYS A 510 10.99 12.59 36.85
N ARG A 511 11.21 13.87 36.53
CA ARG A 511 12.29 14.34 35.66
C ARG A 511 13.66 13.95 36.23
N ASN A 512 13.86 14.12 37.53
CA ASN A 512 15.13 13.79 38.19
C ASN A 512 15.39 12.27 38.15
N ALA A 513 14.40 11.46 38.52
CA ALA A 513 14.52 10.01 38.50
C ALA A 513 14.75 9.46 37.09
N VAL A 514 14.04 9.99 36.08
CA VAL A 514 14.22 9.64 34.67
C VAL A 514 15.62 10.02 34.17
N LYS A 515 16.08 11.26 34.42
CA LYS A 515 17.42 11.70 34.01
C LYS A 515 18.51 10.83 34.65
N LEU A 516 18.34 10.44 35.91
CA LEU A 516 19.28 9.56 36.58
C LEU A 516 19.33 8.17 35.93
N ALA A 517 18.16 7.61 35.56
CA ALA A 517 18.08 6.36 34.81
C ALA A 517 18.75 6.45 33.43
N GLN A 518 18.54 7.54 32.70
CA GLN A 518 19.16 7.78 31.39
C GLN A 518 20.69 7.88 31.49
N ARG A 519 21.21 8.54 32.52
CA ARG A 519 22.66 8.59 32.79
C ARG A 519 23.22 7.20 33.09
N ALA A 520 22.52 6.40 33.90
CA ALA A 520 22.92 5.00 34.16
C ALA A 520 22.97 4.19 32.85
N LEU A 521 21.98 4.35 31.98
CA LEU A 521 21.90 3.69 30.68
C LEU A 521 23.02 4.13 29.71
N GLN A 522 23.58 5.32 29.89
CA GLN A 522 24.74 5.81 29.14
C GLN A 522 26.07 5.28 29.70
N GLY A 523 26.03 4.44 30.75
CA GLY A 523 27.22 3.95 31.42
C GLY A 523 27.86 5.00 32.34
N GLU A 524 27.10 5.95 32.87
CA GLU A 524 27.59 6.81 33.95
C GLU A 524 27.45 6.13 35.32
N LYS A 525 28.43 6.33 36.19
CA LYS A 525 28.33 5.95 37.60
C LYS A 525 27.29 6.82 38.30
N VAL A 526 26.16 6.22 38.64
CA VAL A 526 25.08 6.86 39.39
C VAL A 526 24.73 6.07 40.64
N VAL A 527 24.12 6.74 41.62
CA VAL A 527 23.57 6.09 42.82
C VAL A 527 22.09 6.44 42.89
N PHE A 528 21.23 5.43 42.86
CA PHE A 528 19.79 5.63 43.01
C PHE A 528 19.42 5.68 44.50
N SER A 529 18.82 6.79 44.94
CA SER A 529 18.16 6.85 46.25
C SER A 529 16.85 6.06 46.22
N GLU A 530 16.36 5.64 47.40
CA GLU A 530 15.04 5.00 47.51
C GLU A 530 13.92 5.89 46.94
N GLU A 531 14.02 7.21 47.11
CA GLU A 531 13.06 8.16 46.49
C GLU A 531 13.06 8.06 44.96
N ASN A 532 14.22 7.92 44.32
CA ASN A 532 14.34 7.78 42.87
C ASN A 532 13.73 6.45 42.41
N ILE A 533 14.02 5.35 43.12
CA ILE A 533 13.48 4.02 42.80
C ILE A 533 11.95 4.00 42.94
N ASP A 534 11.41 4.54 44.03
CA ASP A 534 9.97 4.65 44.23
C ASP A 534 9.31 5.53 43.17
N THR A 535 9.98 6.61 42.76
CA THR A 535 9.50 7.48 41.70
C THR A 535 9.46 6.76 40.34
N LEU A 536 10.43 5.91 40.02
CA LEU A 536 10.41 5.07 38.82
C LEU A 536 9.29 4.02 38.87
N ARG A 537 8.95 3.51 40.06
CA ARG A 537 7.89 2.50 40.26
C ARG A 537 6.47 3.08 40.25
N ASP A 538 6.35 4.39 40.37
CA ASP A 538 5.07 5.07 40.58
C ASP A 538 4.29 5.36 39.28
N GLY A 539 2.96 5.21 39.37
CA GLY A 539 2.00 5.57 38.32
C GLY A 539 2.22 4.89 36.96
N ASN A 540 1.93 5.65 35.89
CA ASN A 540 2.08 5.18 34.51
C ASN A 540 3.53 4.86 34.14
N LEU A 541 4.51 5.63 34.65
CA LEU A 541 5.94 5.35 34.45
C LEU A 541 6.29 3.95 34.95
N GLY A 542 5.89 3.63 36.19
CA GLY A 542 6.12 2.29 36.74
C GLY A 542 5.37 1.20 36.01
N LYS A 543 4.16 1.47 35.50
CA LYS A 543 3.39 0.51 34.70
C LYS A 543 4.13 0.16 33.40
N GLU A 544 4.62 1.16 32.68
CA GLU A 544 5.39 0.96 31.44
C GLU A 544 6.72 0.26 31.70
N LEU A 545 7.47 0.66 32.74
CA LEU A 545 8.71 0.00 33.12
C LEU A 545 8.51 -1.47 33.53
N ARG A 546 7.48 -1.77 34.32
CA ARG A 546 7.13 -3.16 34.66
C ARG A 546 6.75 -3.97 33.43
N ALA A 547 6.04 -3.39 32.47
CA ALA A 547 5.69 -4.07 31.22
C ALA A 547 6.94 -4.36 30.38
N PHE A 548 7.87 -3.40 30.29
CA PHE A 548 9.16 -3.55 29.60
C PHE A 548 10.01 -4.68 30.21
N ILE A 549 10.11 -4.71 31.55
CA ILE A 549 10.84 -5.72 32.31
C ILE A 549 10.18 -7.09 32.17
N LYS A 550 8.85 -7.18 32.38
CA LYS A 550 8.10 -8.44 32.26
C LYS A 550 8.17 -9.05 30.86
N ALA A 551 8.39 -8.23 29.83
CA ALA A 551 8.61 -8.70 28.47
C ALA A 551 10.03 -9.26 28.22
N GLY A 552 10.92 -9.23 29.21
CA GLY A 552 12.33 -9.66 29.11
C GLY A 552 13.21 -8.69 28.33
N LYS A 553 12.73 -7.48 28.03
CA LYS A 553 13.48 -6.49 27.22
C LYS A 553 14.59 -5.81 28.00
N ALA A 554 14.42 -5.74 29.32
CA ALA A 554 15.45 -5.24 30.23
C ALA A 554 16.65 -6.20 30.32
N ASP A 555 16.40 -7.51 30.21
CA ASP A 555 17.42 -8.54 30.38
C ASP A 555 18.52 -8.42 29.33
N GLU A 556 18.12 -8.16 28.07
CA GLU A 556 19.04 -7.92 26.96
C GLU A 556 19.91 -6.66 27.17
N LEU A 557 19.40 -5.64 27.88
CA LEU A 557 20.14 -4.41 28.17
C LEU A 557 21.15 -4.60 29.29
N VAL A 558 20.79 -5.37 30.31
CA VAL A 558 21.63 -5.53 31.51
C VAL A 558 22.45 -6.82 31.53
N GLY A 559 22.24 -7.72 30.57
CA GLY A 559 22.96 -8.98 30.43
C GLY A 559 22.59 -10.05 31.46
N LYS A 560 21.48 -9.87 32.17
CA LYS A 560 20.96 -10.82 33.17
C LYS A 560 19.45 -10.66 33.33
N GLU A 561 18.78 -11.71 33.76
CA GLU A 561 17.35 -11.69 34.03
C GLU A 561 17.02 -10.74 35.18
N VAL A 562 16.02 -9.87 34.97
CA VAL A 562 15.47 -8.97 35.98
C VAL A 562 13.94 -9.02 35.96
N HIS A 563 13.33 -9.04 37.15
CA HIS A 563 11.87 -9.21 37.30
C HIS A 563 11.18 -7.97 37.87
N THR A 564 11.95 -7.08 38.49
CA THR A 564 11.41 -5.87 39.14
C THR A 564 12.14 -4.61 38.69
N VAL A 565 11.47 -3.45 38.82
CA VAL A 565 12.09 -2.14 38.53
C VAL A 565 13.33 -1.92 39.42
N ARG A 566 13.30 -2.41 40.66
CA ARG A 566 14.43 -2.34 41.58
C ARG A 566 15.60 -3.17 41.06
N GLU A 567 15.38 -4.43 40.73
CA GLU A 567 16.43 -5.29 40.16
C GLU A 567 17.03 -4.73 38.87
N PHE A 568 16.20 -4.15 38.00
CA PHE A 568 16.66 -3.48 36.79
C PHE A 568 17.57 -2.27 37.10
N VAL A 569 17.14 -1.40 38.01
CA VAL A 569 17.92 -0.21 38.42
C VAL A 569 19.21 -0.62 39.12
N ASP A 570 19.16 -1.62 39.99
CA ASP A 570 20.33 -2.18 40.66
C ASP A 570 21.30 -2.79 39.63
N ALA A 571 20.79 -3.45 38.60
CA ALA A 571 21.60 -3.97 37.50
C ALA A 571 22.28 -2.87 36.70
N LEU A 572 21.57 -1.77 36.38
CA LEU A 572 22.15 -0.61 35.70
C LEU A 572 23.27 0.03 36.52
N GLN A 573 23.06 0.21 37.82
CA GLN A 573 24.05 0.77 38.73
C GLN A 573 25.31 -0.12 38.80
N ASN A 574 25.15 -1.43 38.76
CA ASN A 574 26.26 -2.40 38.84
C ASN A 574 26.98 -2.63 37.51
N ASN A 575 26.33 -2.45 36.36
CA ASN A 575 26.94 -2.65 35.03
C ASN A 575 28.07 -1.66 34.71
N PHE A 576 28.13 -0.50 35.38
CA PHE A 576 29.30 0.38 35.33
C PHE A 576 30.58 -0.30 35.87
N SER A 577 30.44 -1.18 36.86
CA SER A 577 31.57 -1.81 37.56
C SER A 577 32.22 -2.95 36.76
N SER A 578 31.49 -3.54 35.82
CA SER A 578 31.97 -4.62 34.94
C SER A 578 32.62 -4.11 33.65
N GLN A 579 32.24 -2.93 33.16
CA GLN A 579 32.89 -2.29 31.99
C GLN A 579 34.31 -1.75 32.28
N LEU A 580 34.71 -1.66 33.56
CA LEU A 580 36.07 -1.31 34.00
C LEU A 580 37.00 -2.52 34.16
N LYS A 581 36.51 -3.75 33.96
CA LYS A 581 37.26 -5.01 34.15
C LYS A 581 37.60 -5.75 32.85
N ASN A 582 37.21 -5.21 31.71
CA ASN A 582 37.67 -5.58 30.36
C ASN A 582 38.35 -4.36 29.74
#